data_AF-A0A1N7EPQ5-F1
#
_entry.id   AF-A0A1N7EPQ5-F1
#
_cell.length_a   1.000
_cell.length_b   1.000
_cell.length_c   1.000
_cell.angle_alpha   90.00
_cell.angle_beta   90.00
_cell.angle_gamma   90.00
#
_symmetry.space_group_name_H-M   'P 1'
#
loop_
_entity.id
_entity.type
_entity.pdbx_description
1 polymer ?
#
loop_
_entity_poly.entity_id
_entity_poly.type
_entity_poly.pdbx_seq_one_letter_code
_entity_poly.pdbx_strand_id
1 'polypeptide(L)'
;MYANQSCNLYAKLFYRPVDAALRWCNLTTYEREILEVAQHCPSRLKTNFPQWPCLHVNTEKILDAIQHGELAYGCFGVPVAIGTPVNYDHITVRHTDLKCWMSRYYPDQRPEFLFGEPLHQKNGISIETYLELQADREALQVKLKALEAAHEQLLSDLEAIGLERKNIHHCHVVYALL
;
A
#
# COMPACT_ATOMS: atom_id res chain seq x y z
N MET A 1 18.44 -1.41 6.65
CA MET A 1 18.10 -0.60 7.83
C MET A 1 16.63 -0.85 8.15
N TYR A 2 16.31 -1.48 9.27
CA TYR A 2 14.91 -1.68 9.68
C TYR A 2 14.33 -0.34 10.15
N ALA A 3 13.23 0.09 9.54
CA ALA A 3 12.53 1.30 9.93
C ALA A 3 12.02 1.16 11.38
N ASN A 4 12.28 2.18 12.19
CA ASN A 4 12.29 2.13 13.66
C ASN A 4 10.90 2.06 14.33
N GLN A 5 9.85 1.63 13.62
CA GLN A 5 8.49 1.43 14.14
C GLN A 5 7.74 0.31 13.38
N SER A 6 8.40 -0.82 13.11
CA SER A 6 7.77 -1.97 12.43
C SER A 6 6.96 -2.89 13.35
N CYS A 7 6.69 -2.48 14.60
CA CYS A 7 5.89 -3.27 15.53
C CYS A 7 4.42 -2.85 15.39
N ASN A 8 3.60 -3.69 14.74
CA ASN A 8 2.16 -3.52 14.79
C ASN A 8 1.71 -3.82 16.23
N LEU A 9 1.47 -2.76 17.02
CA LEU A 9 1.08 -2.86 18.43
C LEU A 9 -0.23 -3.64 18.65
N TYR A 10 -1.04 -3.78 17.59
CA TYR A 10 -2.31 -4.48 17.62
C TYR A 10 -2.22 -5.93 17.09
N ALA A 11 -1.07 -6.36 16.57
CA ALA A 11 -0.88 -7.70 16.06
C ALA A 11 -0.55 -8.69 17.19
N LYS A 12 -1.47 -9.61 17.48
CA LYS A 12 -1.23 -10.82 18.27
C LYS A 12 -0.63 -11.92 17.37
N LEU A 13 0.15 -12.84 17.96
CA LEU A 13 0.65 -14.03 17.26
C LEU A 13 -0.49 -15.01 16.92
N PHE A 14 -1.45 -15.13 17.84
CA PHE A 14 -2.62 -15.99 17.72
C PHE A 14 -3.88 -15.19 18.06
N TYR A 15 -4.97 -15.52 17.39
CA TYR A 15 -6.29 -14.95 17.62
C TYR A 15 -7.29 -16.07 17.90
N ARG A 16 -8.19 -15.88 18.85
CA ARG A 16 -9.45 -16.63 18.82
C ARG A 16 -10.33 -16.12 17.69
N PRO A 17 -11.27 -16.91 17.16
CA PRO A 17 -12.20 -16.45 16.12
C PRO A 17 -12.93 -15.13 16.48
N VAL A 18 -13.37 -15.01 17.73
CA VAL A 18 -14.02 -13.78 18.24
C VAL A 18 -13.04 -12.61 18.33
N ASP A 19 -11.78 -12.84 18.74
CA ASP A 19 -10.73 -11.81 18.79
C ASP A 19 -10.41 -11.26 17.40
N ALA A 20 -10.35 -12.14 16.41
CA ALA A 20 -10.11 -11.75 15.02
C ALA A 20 -11.31 -10.97 14.46
N ALA A 21 -12.53 -11.43 14.73
CA ALA A 21 -13.75 -10.78 14.27
C ALA A 21 -13.94 -9.37 14.88
N LEU A 22 -13.71 -9.20 16.19
CA LEU A 22 -13.83 -7.88 16.83
C LEU A 22 -12.81 -6.89 16.26
N ARG A 23 -11.59 -7.34 15.95
CA ARG A 23 -10.53 -6.51 15.35
C ARG A 23 -10.83 -6.19 13.90
N TRP A 24 -11.42 -7.13 13.16
CA TRP A 24 -11.93 -6.88 11.82
C TRP A 24 -13.05 -5.83 11.82
N CYS A 25 -13.88 -5.81 12.86
CA CYS A 25 -14.94 -4.82 13.04
C CYS A 25 -14.49 -3.49 13.68
N ASN A 26 -13.21 -3.31 14.00
CA ASN A 26 -12.70 -2.14 14.75
C ASN A 26 -13.39 -1.92 16.12
N LEU A 27 -13.72 -3.01 16.84
CA LEU A 27 -14.40 -2.99 18.14
C LEU A 27 -13.46 -3.20 19.33
N THR A 28 -12.19 -2.83 19.20
CA THR A 28 -11.16 -3.04 20.25
C THR A 28 -11.50 -2.33 21.56
N THR A 29 -12.23 -1.22 21.52
CA THR A 29 -12.71 -0.50 22.73
C THR A 29 -13.64 -1.37 23.60
N TYR A 30 -14.36 -2.31 22.99
CA TYR A 30 -15.33 -3.19 23.66
C TYR A 30 -14.80 -4.63 23.84
N GLU A 31 -13.49 -4.85 23.66
CA GLU A 31 -12.87 -6.19 23.66
C GLU A 31 -13.26 -6.99 24.92
N ARG A 32 -13.19 -6.38 26.11
CA ARG A 32 -13.52 -7.06 27.36
C ARG A 32 -14.98 -7.54 27.43
N GLU A 33 -15.93 -6.66 27.14
CA GLU A 33 -17.37 -6.96 27.20
C GLU A 33 -17.77 -8.03 26.18
N ILE A 34 -17.22 -7.93 24.96
CA ILE A 34 -17.46 -8.90 23.89
C ILE A 34 -16.92 -10.27 24.29
N LEU A 35 -15.70 -10.35 24.81
CA LEU A 35 -15.06 -11.61 25.19
C LEU A 35 -15.72 -12.28 26.41
N GLU A 36 -16.24 -11.50 27.36
CA GLU A 36 -17.03 -12.02 28.49
C GLU A 36 -18.32 -12.71 28.02
N VAL A 37 -19.01 -12.15 27.03
CA VAL A 37 -20.25 -12.74 26.48
C VAL A 37 -19.97 -13.95 25.60
N ALA A 38 -18.92 -13.89 24.78
CA ALA A 38 -18.59 -14.92 23.80
C ALA A 38 -17.89 -16.15 24.39
N GLN A 39 -17.47 -16.06 25.66
CA GLN A 39 -16.54 -16.95 26.37
C GLN A 39 -16.83 -18.45 26.35
N HIS A 40 -18.04 -18.86 25.98
CA HIS A 40 -18.45 -20.27 25.87
C HIS A 40 -19.33 -20.55 24.64
N CYS A 41 -19.82 -19.51 23.96
CA CYS A 41 -20.80 -19.68 22.89
C CYS A 41 -20.81 -18.47 21.96
N PRO A 42 -20.18 -18.58 20.77
CA PRO A 42 -20.19 -17.51 19.76
C PRO A 42 -21.60 -17.07 19.35
N SER A 43 -22.58 -17.98 19.38
CA SER A 43 -23.97 -17.68 19.01
C SER A 43 -24.62 -16.62 19.89
N ARG A 44 -24.11 -16.40 21.12
CA ARG A 44 -24.59 -15.33 22.02
C ARG A 44 -24.28 -13.93 21.51
N LEU A 45 -23.28 -13.78 20.63
CA LEU A 45 -22.90 -12.48 20.06
C LEU A 45 -24.06 -11.83 19.32
N LYS A 46 -24.82 -12.61 18.55
CA LYS A 46 -25.96 -12.11 17.76
C LYS A 46 -27.07 -11.54 18.64
N THR A 47 -27.36 -12.17 19.77
CA THR A 47 -28.43 -11.75 20.67
C THR A 47 -28.03 -10.59 21.57
N ASN A 48 -26.76 -10.56 22.03
CA ASN A 48 -26.29 -9.55 22.99
C ASN A 48 -25.76 -8.28 22.31
N PHE A 49 -25.24 -8.38 21.09
CA PHE A 49 -24.68 -7.25 20.34
C PHE A 49 -25.33 -7.08 18.95
N PRO A 50 -26.67 -6.93 18.87
CA PRO A 50 -27.36 -6.74 17.59
C PRO A 50 -26.91 -5.48 16.84
N GLN A 51 -26.39 -4.47 17.55
CA GLN A 51 -25.84 -3.24 16.97
C GLN A 51 -24.57 -3.45 16.15
N TRP A 52 -23.89 -4.60 16.28
CA TRP A 52 -22.68 -4.93 15.54
C TRP A 52 -22.86 -6.21 14.71
N PRO A 53 -23.63 -6.18 13.60
CA PRO A 53 -23.84 -7.35 12.77
C PRO A 53 -22.54 -7.96 12.24
N CYS A 54 -21.54 -7.14 11.96
CA CYS A 54 -20.26 -7.62 11.47
C CYS A 54 -19.55 -8.56 12.46
N LEU A 55 -19.79 -8.42 13.77
CA LEU A 55 -19.10 -9.20 14.80
C LEU A 55 -19.47 -10.68 14.72
N HIS A 56 -20.77 -10.99 14.74
CA HIS A 56 -21.23 -12.38 14.64
C HIS A 56 -20.98 -12.95 13.24
N VAL A 57 -21.25 -12.17 12.19
CA VAL A 57 -21.01 -12.61 10.80
C VAL A 57 -19.54 -12.94 10.54
N ASN A 58 -18.61 -12.09 10.98
CA ASN A 58 -17.19 -12.34 10.76
C ASN A 58 -16.67 -13.47 11.66
N THR A 59 -17.24 -13.65 12.86
CA THR A 59 -16.93 -14.81 13.70
C THR A 59 -17.37 -16.10 12.99
N GLU A 60 -18.59 -16.13 12.44
CA GLU A 60 -19.10 -17.27 11.67
C GLU A 60 -18.25 -17.57 10.44
N LYS A 61 -17.85 -16.55 9.66
CA LYS A 61 -16.94 -16.72 8.52
C LYS A 61 -15.62 -17.39 8.89
N ILE A 62 -15.03 -17.00 10.01
CA ILE A 62 -13.75 -17.57 10.47
C ILE A 62 -13.96 -19.03 10.91
N LEU A 63 -15.05 -19.31 11.64
CA LEU A 63 -15.37 -20.67 12.08
C LEU A 63 -15.70 -21.59 10.91
N ASP A 64 -16.44 -21.09 9.91
CA ASP A 64 -16.77 -21.80 8.70
C ASP A 64 -15.50 -22.17 7.90
N ALA A 65 -14.59 -21.21 7.71
CA ALA A 65 -13.31 -21.46 7.05
C ALA A 65 -12.45 -22.51 7.77
N ILE A 66 -12.51 -22.57 9.10
CA ILE A 66 -11.84 -23.61 9.90
C ILE A 66 -12.49 -24.97 9.66
N GLN A 67 -13.83 -25.03 9.71
CA GLN A 67 -14.60 -26.26 9.51
C GLN A 67 -14.39 -26.86 8.13
N HIS A 68 -14.25 -26.02 7.10
CA HIS A 68 -14.01 -26.43 5.71
C HIS A 68 -12.53 -26.60 5.36
N GLY A 69 -11.60 -26.40 6.32
CA GLY A 69 -10.17 -26.59 6.12
C GLY A 69 -9.49 -25.52 5.26
N GLU A 70 -10.14 -24.38 5.03
CA GLU A 70 -9.57 -23.23 4.33
C GLU A 70 -8.62 -22.42 5.21
N LEU A 71 -8.85 -22.44 6.52
CA LEU A 71 -8.07 -21.73 7.53
C LEU A 71 -7.50 -22.71 8.55
N ALA A 72 -6.17 -22.77 8.62
CA ALA A 72 -5.47 -23.58 9.60
C ALA A 72 -5.74 -23.08 11.03
N TYR A 73 -5.89 -24.01 11.97
CA TYR A 73 -6.18 -23.72 13.36
C TYR A 73 -5.39 -24.62 14.31
N GLY A 74 -5.40 -24.23 15.58
CA GLY A 74 -4.79 -24.95 16.68
C GLY A 74 -5.65 -24.93 17.94
N CYS A 75 -5.25 -25.72 18.92
CA CYS A 75 -5.77 -25.71 20.28
C CYS A 75 -4.72 -25.05 21.19
N PHE A 76 -5.06 -23.91 21.80
CA PHE A 76 -4.13 -23.12 22.63
C PHE A 76 -2.78 -22.82 21.95
N GLY A 77 -2.79 -22.53 20.65
CA GLY A 77 -1.60 -22.23 19.85
C GLY A 77 -0.87 -23.45 19.30
N VAL A 78 -1.25 -24.68 19.68
CA VAL A 78 -0.70 -25.93 19.14
C VAL A 78 -1.49 -26.33 17.89
N PRO A 79 -0.87 -26.48 16.71
CA PRO A 79 -1.58 -26.84 15.47
C PRO A 79 -2.24 -28.21 15.61
N VAL A 80 -3.43 -28.35 15.03
CA VAL A 80 -4.20 -29.62 15.03
C VAL A 80 -4.55 -30.02 13.60
N ALA A 81 -4.84 -31.32 13.40
CA ALA A 81 -5.32 -31.81 12.12
C ALA A 81 -6.71 -31.26 11.80
N ILE A 82 -7.00 -31.04 10.51
CA ILE A 82 -8.31 -30.58 10.04
C ILE A 82 -9.39 -31.57 10.49
N GLY A 83 -10.49 -31.03 11.04
CA GLY A 83 -11.60 -31.83 11.55
C GLY A 83 -11.43 -32.35 12.98
N THR A 84 -10.32 -32.04 13.66
CA THR A 84 -10.17 -32.32 15.09
C THR A 84 -11.19 -31.51 15.89
N PRO A 85 -12.04 -32.14 16.71
CA PRO A 85 -13.01 -31.42 17.54
C PRO A 85 -12.26 -30.64 18.63
N VAL A 86 -12.40 -29.31 18.60
CA VAL A 86 -11.81 -28.40 19.59
C VAL A 86 -12.94 -27.49 20.08
N ASN A 87 -13.04 -27.30 21.40
CA ASN A 87 -13.99 -26.35 21.96
C ASN A 87 -13.72 -24.95 21.40
N TYR A 88 -14.76 -24.18 21.09
CA TYR A 88 -14.64 -22.85 20.50
C TYR A 88 -13.67 -21.93 21.25
N ASP A 89 -13.64 -22.04 22.58
CA ASP A 89 -12.79 -21.23 23.44
C ASP A 89 -11.31 -21.61 23.31
N HIS A 90 -10.99 -22.83 22.89
CA HIS A 90 -9.61 -23.28 22.76
C HIS A 90 -9.06 -23.07 21.35
N ILE A 91 -9.92 -22.76 20.37
CA ILE A 91 -9.53 -22.52 18.99
C ILE A 91 -8.65 -21.28 18.89
N THR A 92 -7.50 -21.44 18.27
CA THR A 92 -6.57 -20.36 17.96
C THR A 92 -6.16 -20.42 16.50
N VAL A 93 -6.11 -19.26 15.85
CA VAL A 93 -5.63 -19.09 14.47
C VAL A 93 -4.36 -18.25 14.50
N ARG A 94 -3.34 -18.66 13.76
CA ARG A 94 -2.08 -17.92 13.65
C ARG A 94 -2.28 -16.66 12.80
N HIS A 95 -1.61 -15.57 13.16
CA HIS A 95 -1.65 -14.32 12.40
C HIS A 95 -1.37 -14.48 10.90
N THR A 96 -0.32 -15.24 10.55
CA THR A 96 0.07 -15.47 9.15
C THR A 96 -1.03 -16.17 8.37
N ASP A 97 -1.65 -17.18 8.97
CA ASP A 97 -2.64 -18.02 8.31
C ASP A 97 -3.93 -17.24 8.10
N LEU A 98 -4.36 -16.48 9.13
CA LEU A 98 -5.48 -15.57 9.03
C LEU A 98 -5.26 -14.49 7.96
N LYS A 99 -4.07 -13.90 7.90
CA LYS A 99 -3.69 -12.90 6.90
C LYS A 99 -3.70 -13.47 5.48
N CYS A 100 -3.15 -14.66 5.28
CA CYS A 100 -3.14 -15.35 3.98
C CYS A 100 -4.56 -15.69 3.53
N TRP A 101 -5.37 -16.28 4.40
CA TRP A 101 -6.78 -16.59 4.12
C TRP A 101 -7.56 -15.33 3.76
N MET A 102 -7.42 -14.26 4.55
CA MET A 102 -8.13 -13.01 4.29
C MET A 102 -7.70 -12.36 2.97
N SER A 103 -6.41 -12.40 2.63
CA SER A 103 -5.90 -11.90 1.35
C SER A 103 -6.47 -12.66 0.15
N ARG A 104 -6.83 -13.94 0.33
CA ARG A 104 -7.35 -14.80 -0.74
C ARG A 104 -8.86 -14.63 -0.93
N TYR A 105 -9.63 -14.61 0.16
CA TYR A 105 -11.09 -14.65 0.09
C TYR A 105 -11.77 -13.29 0.28
N TYR A 106 -11.06 -12.32 0.88
CA TYR A 106 -11.56 -10.97 1.14
C TYR A 106 -10.53 -9.90 0.74
N PRO A 107 -10.09 -9.86 -0.54
CA PRO A 107 -9.00 -8.99 -0.98
C PRO A 107 -9.28 -7.49 -0.76
N ASP A 108 -10.56 -7.10 -0.80
CA ASP A 108 -11.03 -5.72 -0.59
C ASP A 108 -11.07 -5.32 0.89
N GLN A 109 -10.91 -6.27 1.81
CA GLN A 109 -10.98 -6.03 3.26
C GLN A 109 -9.59 -6.19 3.88
N ARG A 110 -9.02 -5.08 4.34
CA ARG A 110 -7.65 -5.05 4.88
C ARG A 110 -7.63 -4.42 6.27
N PRO A 111 -8.08 -5.14 7.31
CA PRO A 111 -8.11 -4.59 8.66
C PRO A 111 -6.69 -4.37 9.19
N GLU A 112 -6.53 -3.28 9.94
CA GLU A 112 -5.23 -2.74 10.37
C GLU A 112 -4.41 -3.75 11.18
N PHE A 113 -5.07 -4.58 11.99
CA PHE A 113 -4.38 -5.57 12.83
C PHE A 113 -3.66 -6.68 12.04
N LEU A 114 -4.02 -6.93 10.78
CA LEU A 114 -3.36 -7.91 9.89
C LEU A 114 -2.44 -7.28 8.86
N PHE A 115 -2.87 -6.14 8.32
CA PHE A 115 -2.21 -5.51 7.18
C PHE A 115 -1.38 -4.29 7.57
N GLY A 116 -1.43 -3.87 8.84
CA GLY A 116 -0.88 -2.60 9.31
C GLY A 116 -1.81 -1.44 8.94
N GLU A 117 -1.43 -0.22 9.33
CA GLU A 117 -1.99 0.96 8.68
C GLU A 117 -1.81 0.75 7.17
N PRO A 118 -2.87 0.98 6.35
CA PRO A 118 -2.64 1.12 4.93
C PRO A 118 -1.50 2.12 4.80
N LEU A 119 -0.51 1.80 3.97
CA LEU A 119 0.52 2.75 3.57
C LEU A 119 -0.16 3.86 2.76
N HIS A 120 -1.09 4.60 3.34
CA HIS A 120 -1.35 5.97 2.96
C HIS A 120 -0.07 6.71 3.30
N GLN A 121 0.87 6.63 2.35
CA GLN A 121 1.57 7.79 1.84
C GLN A 121 1.88 8.84 2.91
N LYS A 122 2.54 8.43 4.00
CA LYS A 122 3.18 9.43 4.85
C LYS A 122 4.44 9.97 4.17
N ASN A 123 4.95 9.31 3.11
CA ASN A 123 6.11 9.72 2.30
C ASN A 123 6.17 9.07 0.88
N GLY A 124 5.09 8.48 0.37
CA GLY A 124 5.08 7.80 -0.93
C GLY A 124 4.49 8.69 -2.01
N ILE A 125 5.30 9.14 -2.97
CA ILE A 125 4.84 9.91 -4.15
C ILE A 125 3.69 9.14 -4.81
N SER A 126 2.53 9.78 -4.99
CA SER A 126 1.40 9.13 -5.66
C SER A 126 1.72 8.88 -7.13
N ILE A 127 1.03 7.91 -7.75
CA ILE A 127 1.20 7.62 -9.16
C ILE A 127 0.85 8.86 -9.99
N GLU A 128 -0.18 9.61 -9.59
CA GLU A 128 -0.55 10.87 -10.22
C GLU A 128 0.59 11.89 -10.16
N THR A 129 1.19 12.13 -8.99
CA THR A 129 2.33 13.06 -8.86
C THR A 129 3.55 12.60 -9.66
N TYR A 130 3.80 11.29 -9.73
CA TYR A 130 4.88 10.76 -10.58
C TYR A 130 4.63 11.06 -12.06
N LEU A 131 3.41 10.87 -12.55
CA LEU A 131 3.04 11.14 -13.94
C LEU A 131 3.09 12.64 -14.26
N GLU A 132 2.65 13.50 -13.35
CA GLU A 132 2.79 14.96 -13.49
C GLU A 132 4.26 15.38 -13.60
N LEU A 133 5.11 14.90 -12.69
CA LEU A 133 6.55 15.18 -12.72
C LEU A 133 7.24 14.64 -13.98
N GLN A 134 6.78 13.49 -14.48
CA GLN A 134 7.29 12.91 -15.72
C GLN A 134 6.91 13.79 -16.93
N ALA A 135 5.67 14.26 -17.00
CA ALA A 135 5.22 15.18 -18.05
C ALA A 135 5.99 16.51 -18.00
N ASP A 136 6.22 17.06 -16.81
CA ASP A 136 7.02 18.28 -16.62
C ASP A 136 8.47 18.09 -17.08
N ARG A 137 9.08 16.95 -16.74
CA ARG A 137 10.43 16.60 -17.19
C ARG A 137 10.52 16.54 -18.71
N GLU A 138 9.54 15.90 -19.36
CA GLU A 138 9.49 15.79 -20.82
C GLU A 138 9.32 17.17 -21.48
N ALA A 139 8.44 18.01 -20.94
CA ALA A 139 8.25 19.38 -21.42
C ALA A 139 9.52 20.24 -21.30
N LEU A 140 10.26 20.11 -20.19
CA LEU A 140 11.54 20.80 -19.99
C LEU A 140 12.61 20.30 -20.96
N GLN A 141 12.69 18.99 -21.22
CA GLN A 141 13.64 18.43 -22.18
C GLN A 141 13.38 18.94 -23.61
N VAL A 142 12.12 19.11 -24.01
CA VAL A 142 11.78 19.70 -25.31
C VAL A 142 12.23 21.16 -25.39
N LYS A 143 11.99 21.96 -24.35
CA LYS A 143 12.43 23.36 -24.30
C LYS A 143 13.95 23.50 -24.35
N LEU A 144 14.67 22.61 -23.64
CA LEU A 144 16.13 22.61 -23.60
C LEU A 144 16.71 22.36 -25.00
N LYS A 145 16.23 21.33 -25.71
CA LYS A 145 16.65 21.04 -27.09
C LYS A 145 16.37 22.19 -28.06
N ALA A 146 15.22 22.84 -27.92
CA ALA A 146 14.88 24.00 -28.75
C ALA A 146 15.83 25.18 -28.51
N LEU A 147 16.23 25.41 -27.26
CA LEU A 147 17.17 26.46 -26.90
C LEU A 147 18.59 26.15 -27.40
N GLU A 148 19.04 24.91 -27.29
CA GLU A 148 20.33 24.45 -27.85
C GLU A 148 20.39 24.69 -29.36
N ALA A 149 19.35 24.28 -30.10
CA ALA A 149 19.28 24.50 -31.54
C ALA A 149 19.28 26.00 -31.91
N ALA A 150 18.54 26.83 -31.17
CA ALA A 150 18.54 28.28 -31.38
C ALA A 150 19.93 28.90 -31.08
N HIS A 151 20.64 28.39 -30.09
CA HIS A 151 21.98 28.86 -29.76
C HIS A 151 23.00 28.51 -30.85
N GLU A 152 22.96 27.28 -31.37
CA GLU A 152 23.81 26.86 -32.49
C GLU A 152 23.55 27.69 -33.75
N GLN A 153 22.28 28.00 -34.04
CA GLN A 153 21.93 28.86 -35.17
C GLN A 153 22.52 30.26 -35.03
N LEU A 154 22.41 30.87 -33.85
CA LEU A 154 22.98 32.21 -33.60
C LEU A 154 24.51 32.23 -33.76
N LEU A 155 25.20 31.18 -33.32
CA LEU A 155 26.65 31.07 -33.52
C LEU A 155 27.00 30.98 -35.01
N SER A 156 26.26 30.17 -35.78
CA SER A 156 26.44 30.07 -37.23
C SER A 156 26.18 31.40 -37.93
N ASP A 157 25.13 32.12 -37.55
CA ASP A 157 24.81 33.45 -38.11
C ASP A 157 25.92 34.47 -37.80
N LEU A 158 26.47 34.47 -36.58
CA LEU A 158 27.58 35.34 -36.20
C LEU A 158 28.86 35.02 -36.99
N GLU A 159 29.17 33.75 -37.22
CA GLU A 159 30.30 33.33 -38.06
C GLU A 159 30.12 33.80 -39.51
N ALA A 160 28.93 33.64 -40.07
CA ALA A 160 28.60 34.09 -41.42
C ALA A 160 28.77 35.62 -41.57
N ILE A 161 28.19 36.39 -40.64
CA ILE A 161 28.35 37.85 -40.62
C ILE A 161 29.83 38.26 -40.48
N GLY A 162 30.59 37.53 -39.67
CA GLY A 162 32.03 37.75 -39.50
C GLY A 162 32.82 37.53 -40.80
N LEU A 163 32.47 36.49 -41.56
CA LEU A 163 33.07 36.21 -42.88
C LEU A 163 32.72 37.30 -43.90
N GLU A 164 31.47 37.73 -43.97
CA GLU A 164 31.02 38.81 -44.86
C GLU A 164 31.77 40.12 -44.57
N ARG A 165 31.91 40.50 -43.29
CA ARG A 165 32.67 41.70 -42.89
C ARG A 165 34.12 41.65 -43.33
N LYS A 166 34.80 40.50 -43.17
CA LYS A 166 36.19 40.31 -43.62
C LYS A 166 36.29 40.44 -45.14
N ASN A 167 35.33 39.90 -45.87
CA ASN A 167 35.33 39.92 -47.33
C ASN A 167 35.09 41.34 -47.88
N ILE A 168 34.16 42.10 -47.28
CA ILE A 168 33.93 43.52 -47.60
C ILE A 168 35.18 44.34 -47.29
N HIS A 169 35.80 44.13 -46.12
CA HIS A 169 37.02 44.83 -45.75
C HIS A 169 38.16 44.54 -46.73
N HIS A 170 38.32 43.28 -47.15
CA HIS A 170 39.32 42.89 -48.15
C HIS A 170 39.06 43.55 -49.51
N CYS A 171 37.82 43.55 -50.01
CA CYS A 171 37.47 44.27 -51.25
C CYS A 171 37.79 45.76 -51.16
N HIS A 172 37.38 46.45 -50.08
CA HIS A 172 37.64 47.87 -49.90
C HIS A 172 39.15 48.22 -49.91
N VAL A 173 39.99 47.39 -49.29
CA VAL A 173 41.45 47.59 -49.29
C VAL A 173 42.04 47.39 -50.69
N VAL A 174 41.55 46.40 -51.45
CA VAL A 174 42.02 46.14 -52.82
C VAL A 174 41.61 47.26 -53.78
N TYR A 175 40.38 47.78 -53.68
CA TYR A 175 39.91 48.90 -54.51
C TYR A 175 40.56 50.25 -54.15
N ALA A 176 41.07 50.42 -52.93
CA ALA A 176 41.77 51.64 -52.50
C ALA A 176 43.26 51.68 -52.92
N LEU A 177 43.81 50.58 -53.44
CA LEU A 177 45.21 50.44 -53.87
C LEU A 177 45.41 50.44 -55.39
N LEU A 178 44.33 50.63 -56.15
CA LEU A 178 44.30 50.85 -57.61
C LEU A 178 44.04 52.34 -57.90
#